data_AF-A0A955KTI7-F1
#
_entry.id   AF-A0A955KTI7-F1
#
_cell.length_a   1.000
_cell.length_b   1.000
_cell.length_c   1.000
_cell.angle_alpha   90.00
_cell.angle_beta   90.00
_cell.angle_gamma   90.00
#
_symmetry.space_group_name_H-M   'P 1'
#
loop_
_entity.id
_entity.type
_entity.pdbx_description
1 polymer ?
#
loop_
_entity_poly.entity_id
_entity_poly.type
_entity_poly.pdbx_seq_one_letter_code
_entity_poly.pdbx_strand_id
1 'polypeptide(L)'
;MTKITYTVGAETGAIYWAATEQFDELRNKTFDLGKMEAVEIEKMHYLSLTAKILLSAVAGAVIQHLLDKNIDTDLIFQQGTFSIL
;
A
#
# COMPACT_ATOMS: atom_id res chain seq x y z
N MET A 1 -11.29 -2.46 11.77
CA MET A 1 -10.20 -3.20 11.10
C MET A 1 -10.35 -3.01 9.60
N THR A 2 -9.31 -2.49 8.94
CA THR A 2 -9.30 -2.22 7.49
C THR A 2 -8.59 -3.36 6.79
N LYS A 3 -9.10 -3.83 5.66
CA LYS A 3 -8.46 -4.91 4.91
C LYS A 3 -7.64 -4.31 3.78
N ILE A 4 -6.35 -4.59 3.75
CA ILE A 4 -5.48 -4.19 2.66
C ILE A 4 -5.16 -5.43 1.85
N THR A 5 -5.64 -5.51 0.62
CA THR A 5 -5.32 -6.61 -0.30
C THR A 5 -4.13 -6.23 -1.16
N TYR A 6 -3.27 -7.18 -1.48
CA TYR A 6 -2.15 -6.95 -2.38
C TYR A 6 -2.08 -8.03 -3.47
N THR A 7 -1.47 -7.66 -4.59
CA THR A 7 -1.17 -8.53 -5.73
C THR A 7 0.23 -8.21 -6.24
N VAL A 8 1.09 -9.23 -6.39
CA VAL A 8 2.44 -9.13 -6.95
C VAL A 8 2.66 -10.32 -7.88
N GLY A 9 2.59 -10.11 -9.20
CA GLY A 9 2.62 -11.21 -10.16
C GLY A 9 1.47 -12.20 -9.92
N ALA A 10 1.79 -13.46 -9.56
CA ALA A 10 0.80 -14.48 -9.22
C ALA A 10 0.44 -14.52 -7.72
N GLU A 11 1.21 -13.84 -6.87
CA GLU A 11 1.02 -13.83 -5.42
C GLU A 11 -0.07 -12.82 -5.05
N THR A 12 -1.07 -13.28 -4.30
CA THR A 12 -2.13 -12.41 -3.76
C THR A 12 -2.29 -12.65 -2.27
N GLY A 13 -2.75 -11.64 -1.55
CA GLY A 13 -2.97 -11.79 -0.12
C GLY A 13 -3.65 -10.58 0.50
N ALA A 14 -3.69 -10.59 1.83
CA ALA A 14 -4.20 -9.48 2.59
C ALA A 14 -3.43 -9.29 3.89
N ILE A 15 -3.31 -8.04 4.31
CA ILE A 15 -2.93 -7.63 5.66
C ILE A 15 -4.12 -6.90 6.29
N TYR A 16 -4.25 -6.98 7.61
CA TYR A 16 -5.33 -6.32 8.32
C TYR A 16 -4.79 -5.21 9.21
N TRP A 17 -5.30 -4.00 9.00
CA TRP A 17 -4.93 -2.83 9.79
C TRP A 17 -5.89 -2.64 10.95
N ALA A 18 -5.35 -2.41 12.15
CA ALA A 18 -6.17 -2.26 13.35
C ALA A 18 -7.03 -0.97 13.31
N ALA A 19 -6.43 0.16 12.89
CA ALA A 19 -7.10 1.46 12.85
C ALA A 19 -7.93 1.64 11.56
N THR A 20 -9.24 1.88 11.70
CA THR A 20 -10.18 2.00 10.57
C THR A 20 -10.53 3.44 10.20
N GLU A 21 -10.53 4.33 11.18
CA GLU A 21 -11.18 5.66 11.11
C GLU A 21 -10.45 6.68 10.23
N GLN A 22 -9.28 6.33 9.72
CA GLN A 22 -8.39 7.27 9.02
C GLN A 22 -8.19 6.91 7.54
N PHE A 23 -8.90 5.90 7.05
CA PHE A 23 -8.74 5.37 5.68
C PHE A 23 -9.74 5.91 4.67
N ASP A 24 -10.65 6.83 5.04
CA ASP A 24 -11.76 7.23 4.17
C ASP A 24 -11.30 7.79 2.82
N GLU A 25 -10.19 8.54 2.79
CA GLU A 25 -9.60 9.07 1.54
C GLU A 25 -8.90 8.02 0.68
N LEU A 26 -8.51 6.90 1.28
CA LEU A 26 -7.75 5.82 0.65
C LEU A 26 -8.63 4.60 0.31
N ARG A 27 -9.82 4.51 0.91
CA ARG A 27 -10.77 3.40 0.76
C ARG A 27 -11.18 3.24 -0.70
N ASN A 28 -11.27 1.98 -1.14
CA ASN A 28 -11.59 1.58 -2.51
C ASN A 28 -10.61 2.11 -3.56
N LYS A 29 -9.40 2.52 -3.16
CA LYS A 29 -8.33 2.89 -4.09
C LYS A 29 -7.30 1.79 -4.17
N THR A 30 -6.74 1.66 -5.36
CA THR A 30 -5.61 0.77 -5.65
C THR A 30 -4.40 1.62 -5.96
N PHE A 31 -3.27 1.23 -5.38
CA PHE A 31 -2.00 1.91 -5.48
C PHE A 31 -0.93 0.95 -5.99
N ASP A 32 -0.02 1.49 -6.79
CA ASP A 32 1.12 0.77 -7.35
C ASP A 32 2.31 0.90 -6.39
N LEU A 33 2.85 -0.22 -5.91
CA LEU A 33 3.97 -0.25 -4.96
C LEU A 33 5.22 0.43 -5.53
N GLY A 34 5.43 0.37 -6.85
CA GLY A 34 6.51 1.07 -7.56
C GLY A 34 6.40 2.60 -7.52
N LYS A 35 5.25 3.14 -7.13
CA LYS A 35 4.97 4.59 -7.08
C LYS A 35 4.73 5.09 -5.65
N MET A 36 5.07 4.30 -4.64
CA MET A 36 4.88 4.66 -3.23
C MET A 36 6.13 5.27 -2.57
N GLU A 37 7.12 5.68 -3.36
CA GLU A 37 8.21 6.50 -2.83
C GLU A 37 7.66 7.81 -2.24
N ALA A 38 8.31 8.32 -1.20
CA ALA A 38 7.85 9.51 -0.47
C ALA A 38 7.63 10.72 -1.41
N VAL A 39 8.48 10.87 -2.42
CA VAL A 39 8.41 11.94 -3.43
C VAL A 39 7.18 11.83 -4.33
N GLU A 40 6.68 10.62 -4.61
CA GLU A 40 5.49 10.41 -5.42
C GLU A 40 4.21 10.60 -4.59
N ILE A 41 4.23 10.16 -3.33
CA ILE A 41 3.12 10.39 -2.38
C ILE A 41 2.93 11.88 -2.12
N GLU A 42 4.02 12.65 -2.03
CA GLU A 42 3.96 14.10 -1.82
C GLU A 42 3.18 14.81 -2.94
N LYS A 43 3.34 14.36 -4.19
CA LYS A 43 2.65 14.88 -5.38
C LYS A 43 1.15 14.59 -5.41
N MET A 44 0.63 13.74 -4.52
CA MET A 44 -0.81 13.42 -4.46
C MET A 44 -1.59 14.55 -3.78
N HIS A 45 -1.75 15.70 -4.45
CA HIS A 45 -2.39 16.90 -3.90
C HIS A 45 -3.87 16.71 -3.52
N TYR A 46 -4.51 15.64 -4.00
CA TYR A 46 -5.89 15.28 -3.67
C TYR A 46 -6.05 14.53 -2.34
N LEU A 47 -4.94 14.21 -1.66
CA LEU A 47 -4.92 13.56 -0.35
C LEU A 47 -4.52 14.55 0.74
N SER A 48 -5.17 14.46 1.90
CA SER A 48 -4.73 15.15 3.10
C SER A 48 -3.34 14.67 3.55
N LEU A 49 -2.67 15.48 4.38
CA LEU A 49 -1.39 15.08 4.98
C LEU A 49 -1.52 13.75 5.75
N THR A 50 -2.61 13.57 6.49
CA THR A 50 -2.88 12.34 7.25
C THR A 50 -3.01 11.14 6.31
N ALA A 51 -3.77 11.28 5.21
CA ALA A 51 -3.92 10.22 4.22
C ALA A 51 -2.59 9.87 3.54
N LYS A 52 -1.72 10.84 3.27
CA LYS A 52 -0.36 10.60 2.73
C LYS A 52 0.52 9.82 3.71
N ILE A 53 0.51 10.20 4.99
CA ILE A 53 1.27 9.49 6.04
C ILE A 53 0.79 8.04 6.15
N LEU A 54 -0.53 7.83 6.16
CA LEU A 54 -1.11 6.49 6.22
C LEU A 54 -0.80 5.67 4.98
N LEU A 55 -0.88 6.28 3.80
CA LEU A 55 -0.54 5.63 2.54
C LEU A 55 0.92 5.14 2.55
N SER A 56 1.84 5.98 3.03
CA SER A 56 3.25 5.61 3.17
C SER A 56 3.46 4.48 4.19
N ALA A 57 2.79 4.53 5.35
CA ALA A 57 2.86 3.48 6.36
C ALA A 57 2.31 2.14 5.85
N VAL A 58 1.20 2.17 5.10
CA VAL A 58 0.58 0.98 4.52
C VAL A 58 1.45 0.38 3.43
N ALA A 59 1.98 1.22 2.53
CA ALA A 59 2.89 0.76 1.49
C ALA A 59 4.12 0.08 2.10
N GLY A 60 4.74 0.69 3.12
CA GLY A 60 5.87 0.10 3.84
C GLY A 60 5.53 -1.23 4.49
N ALA A 61 4.36 -1.35 5.12
CA ALA A 61 3.92 -2.60 5.74
C ALA A 61 3.64 -3.71 4.72
N VAL A 62 3.04 -3.38 3.56
CA VAL A 62 2.82 -4.34 2.47
C VAL A 62 4.16 -4.82 1.92
N ILE A 63 5.11 -3.90 1.66
CA ILE A 63 6.45 -4.24 1.17
C ILE A 63 7.17 -5.15 2.16
N GLN A 64 7.20 -4.79 3.45
CA GLN A 64 7.84 -5.62 4.48
C GLN A 64 7.24 -7.02 4.54
N HIS A 65 5.90 -7.13 4.50
CA HIS A 65 5.22 -8.43 4.50
C HIS A 65 5.56 -9.29 3.27
N LEU A 66 5.76 -8.67 2.10
CA LEU A 66 6.19 -9.36 0.88
C LEU A 66 7.66 -9.80 0.96
N LEU A 67 8.53 -8.95 1.52
CA LEU A 67 9.93 -9.29 1.77
C LEU A 67 10.08 -10.43 2.78
N ASP A 68 9.25 -10.46 3.84
CA ASP A 68 9.22 -11.54 4.82
C ASP A 68 8.77 -12.88 4.19
N LYS A 69 8.04 -12.82 3.07
CA LYS A 69 7.68 -13.98 2.24
C LYS A 69 8.73 -14.32 1.18
N ASN A 70 9.88 -13.67 1.22
CA ASN A 70 11.00 -13.87 0.29
C ASN A 70 10.63 -13.57 -1.18
N ILE A 71 9.70 -12.64 -1.39
CA ILE A 71 9.34 -12.16 -2.74
C ILE A 71 10.40 -11.18 -3.21
N ASP A 72 10.81 -11.32 -4.46
CA ASP A 72 11.83 -10.49 -5.09
C ASP A 72 11.45 -9.00 -5.12
N THR A 73 12.39 -8.14 -4.73
CA THR A 73 12.19 -6.70 -4.62
C THR A 73 11.86 -6.05 -5.97
N ASP A 74 12.51 -6.46 -7.06
CA ASP A 74 12.23 -5.93 -8.38
C ASP A 74 10.82 -6.31 -8.82
N LEU A 75 10.39 -7.54 -8.52
CA LEU A 75 9.01 -7.98 -8.77
C LEU A 75 7.98 -7.16 -7.98
N ILE A 76 8.26 -6.85 -6.70
CA ILE A 76 7.40 -6.02 -5.85
C ILE A 76 7.21 -4.63 -6.47
N PHE A 77 8.28 -3.97 -6.90
CA PHE A 77 8.18 -2.61 -7.43
C PHE A 77 7.72 -2.53 -8.89
N GLN A 78 7.89 -3.59 -9.69
CA GLN A 78 7.44 -3.59 -11.10
C GLN A 78 5.98 -4.05 -11.27
N GLN A 79 5.50 -4.96 -10.42
CA GLN A 79 4.20 -5.62 -10.60
C GLN A 79 3.30 -5.54 -9.37
N GLY A 80 3.79 -4.93 -8.29
CA GLY A 80 3.09 -4.91 -7.02
C GLY A 80 2.01 -3.83 -6.96
N THR A 81 0.83 -4.24 -6.51
CA THR A 81 -0.28 -3.33 -6.23
C THR A 81 -0.91 -3.67 -4.90
N PHE A 82 -1.53 -2.69 -4.25
CA PHE A 82 -2.37 -2.92 -3.09
C PHE A 82 -3.62 -2.05 -3.12
N SER A 83 -4.68 -2.55 -2.50
CA SER A 83 -5.97 -1.88 -2.39
C SER A 83 -6.42 -1.86 -0.94
N ILE A 84 -7.03 -0.74 -0.53
CA ILE A 84 -7.56 -0.55 0.82
C ILE A 84 -9.08 -0.73 0.76
N LEU A 85 -9.61 -1.75 1.46
CA LEU A 85 -11.02 -2.15 1.50
C LEU A 85 -11.65 -1.90 2.88
#